data_AF-A0A1Z2KUM9-F1
#
_entry.id   AF-A0A1Z2KUM9-F1
#
_cell.length_a   1.000
_cell.length_b   1.000
_cell.length_c   1.000
_cell.angle_alpha   90.00
_cell.angle_beta   90.00
_cell.angle_gamma   90.00
#
_symmetry.space_group_name_H-M   'P 1'
#
loop_
_entity.id
_entity.type
_entity.pdbx_description
1 polymer ?
#
loop_
_entity_poly.entity_id
_entity_poly.type
_entity_poly.pdbx_seq_one_letter_code
_entity_poly.pdbx_strand_id
1 'polypeptide(L)'
;MSIAWREQDDWLRTGARTVLDQLREPGHTEQYQGEKIDWSSLRVWLAATGSRLTMTQLQADVLGLGHSTRDSAAVVHKDGRILADSASLTVLRGWLAAWEDAGRPAPDSYTPALDPGMDSDVPGWDLRLTR
;
A
#
# COMPACT_ATOMS: atom_id res chain seq x y z
N MET A 1 2.77 -9.58 6.58
CA MET A 1 3.03 -8.92 5.28
C MET A 1 1.95 -9.35 4.29
N SER A 2 1.09 -8.44 3.86
CA SER A 2 0.17 -8.67 2.74
C SER A 2 0.80 -8.10 1.49
N ILE A 3 0.92 -8.91 0.43
CA ILE A 3 1.55 -8.54 -0.84
C ILE A 3 0.46 -8.65 -1.90
N ALA A 4 0.26 -7.59 -2.66
CA ALA A 4 -0.95 -7.42 -3.45
C ALA A 4 -0.94 -8.07 -4.84
N TRP A 5 0.14 -8.75 -5.19
CA TRP A 5 0.33 -9.41 -6.49
C TRP A 5 0.61 -10.92 -6.33
N ARG A 6 0.25 -11.52 -5.19
CA ARG A 6 0.52 -12.94 -4.85
C ARG A 6 0.10 -13.94 -5.94
N GLU A 7 -0.98 -13.67 -6.66
CA GLU A 7 -1.47 -14.52 -7.76
C GLU A 7 -0.50 -14.57 -8.95
N GLN A 8 0.39 -13.58 -9.08
CA GLN A 8 1.43 -13.45 -10.11
C GLN A 8 2.80 -13.95 -9.61
N ASP A 9 2.89 -14.40 -8.35
CA ASP A 9 4.12 -14.99 -7.81
C ASP A 9 4.28 -16.42 -8.32
N ASP A 10 5.53 -16.88 -8.40
CA ASP A 10 5.77 -18.29 -8.69
C ASP A 10 5.59 -19.15 -7.42
N TRP A 11 5.49 -20.47 -7.62
CA TRP A 11 5.36 -21.45 -6.53
C TRP A 11 6.54 -21.41 -5.54
N LEU A 12 7.69 -20.85 -5.95
CA LEU A 12 8.86 -20.64 -5.11
C LEU A 12 8.79 -19.34 -4.30
N ARG A 13 7.79 -18.48 -4.53
CA ARG A 13 7.61 -17.16 -3.90
C ARG A 13 8.77 -16.21 -4.18
N THR A 14 9.33 -16.28 -5.39
CA THR A 14 10.52 -15.51 -5.76
C THR A 14 10.27 -14.02 -5.69
N GLY A 15 9.13 -13.53 -6.17
CA GLY A 15 8.83 -12.11 -6.09
C GLY A 15 8.69 -11.63 -4.65
N ALA A 16 8.14 -12.46 -3.75
CA ALA A 16 7.87 -12.05 -2.38
C ALA A 16 9.18 -11.90 -1.61
N ARG A 17 10.16 -12.76 -1.94
CA ARG A 17 11.53 -12.62 -1.47
C ARG A 17 12.19 -11.36 -2.03
N THR A 18 12.09 -11.13 -3.34
CA THR A 18 12.64 -9.91 -3.98
C THR A 18 12.10 -8.64 -3.33
N VAL A 19 10.79 -8.52 -3.15
CA VAL A 19 10.15 -7.38 -2.48
C VAL A 19 10.62 -7.22 -1.04
N LEU A 20 10.73 -8.32 -0.28
CA LEU A 20 11.24 -8.27 1.08
C LEU A 20 12.69 -7.79 1.12
N ASP A 21 13.53 -8.29 0.23
CA ASP A 21 14.95 -7.93 0.16
C ASP A 21 15.10 -6.46 -0.23
N GLN A 22 14.34 -5.97 -1.22
CA GLN A 22 14.29 -4.56 -1.59
C GLN A 22 13.86 -3.66 -0.44
N LEU A 23 12.92 -4.09 0.40
CA LEU A 23 12.47 -3.29 1.54
C LEU A 23 13.45 -3.33 2.72
N ARG A 24 14.24 -4.41 2.86
CA ARG A 24 15.30 -4.52 3.87
C ARG A 24 16.56 -3.75 3.47
N GLU A 25 16.87 -3.73 2.18
CA GLU A 25 18.02 -3.06 1.58
C GLU A 25 17.54 -2.11 0.48
N PRO A 26 16.88 -1.00 0.86
CA PRO A 26 16.24 -0.11 -0.11
C PRO A 26 17.27 0.65 -0.93
N GLY A 27 17.08 0.64 -2.25
CA GLY A 27 17.88 1.45 -3.18
C GLY A 27 17.65 2.96 -3.02
N HIS A 28 16.53 3.35 -2.39
CA HIS A 28 16.18 4.75 -2.10
C HIS A 28 15.54 4.90 -0.72
N THR A 29 15.92 5.94 0.01
CA THR A 29 15.26 6.36 1.24
C THR A 29 15.07 7.87 1.22
N GLU A 30 13.87 8.33 1.57
CA GLU A 30 13.59 9.75 1.74
C GLU A 30 12.60 10.01 2.86
N GLN A 31 12.51 11.27 3.26
CA GLN A 31 11.49 11.73 4.18
C GLN A 31 10.32 12.33 3.39
N TYR A 32 9.10 11.96 3.76
CA TYR A 32 7.91 12.64 3.26
C TYR A 32 7.93 14.13 3.63
N GLN A 33 7.74 14.99 2.63
CA GLN A 33 7.91 16.45 2.77
C GLN A 33 6.60 17.20 3.09
N GLY A 34 5.46 16.52 3.09
CA GLY A 34 4.18 17.11 3.51
C GLY A 34 4.08 17.22 5.04
N GLU A 35 2.91 17.64 5.53
CA GLU A 35 2.72 17.64 6.98
C GLU A 35 2.67 16.20 7.53
N LYS A 36 2.68 16.09 8.85
CA LYS A 36 2.64 14.79 9.53
C LYS A 36 1.48 13.94 9.02
N ILE A 37 1.80 12.70 8.63
CA ILE A 37 0.83 11.75 8.09
C ILE A 37 -0.19 11.38 9.16
N ASP A 38 -1.47 11.63 8.89
CA ASP A 38 -2.56 10.95 9.59
C ASP A 38 -2.67 9.53 9.06
N TRP A 39 -2.14 8.60 9.85
CA TRP A 39 -2.08 7.18 9.48
C TRP A 39 -3.45 6.54 9.27
N SER A 40 -4.47 6.98 10.01
CA SER A 40 -5.83 6.45 9.89
C SER A 40 -6.46 6.92 8.59
N SER A 41 -6.33 8.22 8.30
CA SER A 41 -6.79 8.81 7.04
C SER A 41 -6.11 8.15 5.83
N LEU A 42 -4.78 8.10 5.82
CA LEU A 42 -4.02 7.53 4.70
C LEU A 42 -4.36 6.05 4.46
N ARG A 43 -4.49 5.25 5.53
CA ARG A 43 -4.81 3.82 5.41
C ARG A 43 -6.18 3.59 4.78
N VAL A 44 -7.20 4.33 5.22
CA VAL A 44 -8.57 4.19 4.69
C VAL A 44 -8.63 4.69 3.25
N TRP A 45 -7.97 5.82 2.96
CA TRP A 45 -7.88 6.35 1.60
C TRP A 45 -7.22 5.34 0.65
N LEU A 46 -6.05 4.80 1.02
CA LEU A 46 -5.34 3.79 0.22
C LEU A 46 -6.14 2.50 0.06
N ALA A 47 -6.88 2.07 1.09
CA ALA A 47 -7.75 0.90 0.98
C ALA A 47 -8.93 1.13 0.01
N ALA A 48 -9.41 2.37 -0.10
CA ALA A 48 -10.50 2.75 -1.00
C ALA A 48 -10.02 3.01 -2.46
N THR A 49 -8.79 3.48 -2.66
CA THR A 49 -8.32 3.98 -3.97
C THR A 49 -7.09 3.26 -4.53
N GLY A 50 -6.32 2.59 -3.68
CA GLY A 50 -5.03 2.01 -4.05
C GLY A 50 -5.19 0.67 -4.76
N SER A 51 -4.61 0.54 -5.95
CA SER A 51 -4.39 -0.76 -6.59
C SER A 51 -3.08 -1.37 -6.10
N ARG A 52 -3.03 -2.69 -5.90
CA ARG A 52 -1.82 -3.38 -5.41
C ARG A 52 -1.28 -2.87 -4.05
N LEU A 53 -2.18 -2.49 -3.15
CA LEU A 53 -1.84 -2.01 -1.80
C LEU A 53 -1.09 -3.07 -0.99
N THR A 54 0.13 -2.73 -0.58
CA THR A 54 1.00 -3.56 0.24
C THR A 54 1.05 -3.01 1.66
N MET A 55 0.87 -3.91 2.63
CA MET A 55 1.06 -3.59 4.06
C MET A 55 2.12 -4.53 4.63
N THR A 56 3.17 -3.92 5.15
CA THR A 56 4.34 -4.62 5.68
C THR A 56 4.67 -4.20 7.10
N GLN A 57 5.36 -5.08 7.82
CA GLN A 57 5.98 -4.79 9.11
C GLN A 57 7.41 -5.32 9.00
N LEU A 58 8.38 -4.45 8.75
CA LEU A 58 9.78 -4.84 8.51
C LEU A 58 10.57 -5.00 9.81
N GLN A 59 10.19 -4.22 10.83
CA GLN A 59 10.68 -4.28 12.19
C GLN A 59 9.49 -4.30 13.15
N ALA A 60 9.69 -4.80 14.37
CA ALA A 60 8.64 -4.76 15.40
C ALA A 60 8.08 -3.34 15.51
N ASP A 61 6.75 -3.24 15.46
CA ASP A 61 5.95 -2.01 15.50
C ASP A 61 6.18 -0.94 14.41
N VAL A 62 6.94 -1.26 13.35
CA VAL A 62 7.12 -0.37 12.19
C VAL A 62 6.26 -0.85 11.02
N LEU A 63 5.03 -0.35 10.95
CA LEU A 63 4.12 -0.61 9.82
C LEU A 63 4.45 0.30 8.64
N GLY A 64 4.51 -0.29 7.45
CA GLY A 64 4.62 0.39 6.17
C GLY A 64 3.41 0.14 5.29
N LEU A 65 2.96 1.20 4.61
CA LEU A 65 1.90 1.16 3.60
C LEU A 65 2.48 1.62 2.26
N GLY A 66 2.11 0.96 1.18
CA GLY A 66 2.47 1.45 -0.14
C GLY A 66 2.18 0.47 -1.25
N HIS A 67 3.03 0.46 -2.26
CA HIS A 67 2.82 -0.26 -3.50
C HIS A 67 3.92 -1.31 -3.69
N SER A 68 3.56 -2.48 -4.20
CA SER A 68 4.55 -3.42 -4.72
C SER A 68 4.08 -4.10 -5.99
N THR A 69 5.05 -4.49 -6.81
CA THR A 69 4.94 -5.45 -7.89
C THR A 69 5.87 -6.63 -7.59
N ARG A 70 5.90 -7.62 -8.48
CA ARG A 70 6.83 -8.76 -8.38
C ARG A 70 8.30 -8.33 -8.27
N ASP A 71 8.64 -7.16 -8.81
CA ASP A 71 10.01 -6.71 -9.02
C ASP A 71 10.27 -5.30 -8.46
N SER A 72 9.28 -4.69 -7.80
CA SER A 72 9.44 -3.36 -7.21
C SER A 72 8.62 -3.16 -5.94
N ALA A 73 9.08 -2.28 -5.06
CA ALA A 73 8.41 -2.01 -3.80
C ALA A 73 8.71 -0.59 -3.29
N ALA A 74 7.67 0.08 -2.80
CA ALA A 74 7.80 1.33 -2.09
C ALA A 74 6.78 1.39 -0.95
N VAL A 75 7.24 1.75 0.24
CA VAL A 75 6.39 1.93 1.41
C VAL A 75 6.73 3.23 2.13
N VAL A 76 5.72 3.89 2.65
CA VAL A 76 5.87 4.96 3.65
C VAL A 76 5.61 4.37 5.03
N HIS A 77 6.36 4.81 6.03
CA HIS A 77 6.14 4.50 7.45
C HIS A 77 5.37 5.62 8.15
N LYS A 78 4.86 5.33 9.35
CA LYS A 78 4.07 6.29 10.15
C LYS A 78 4.81 7.59 10.48
N ASP A 79 6.14 7.53 10.59
CA ASP A 79 7.00 8.70 10.82
C ASP A 79 7.29 9.50 9.52
N GLY A 80 6.74 9.08 8.39
CA GLY A 80 6.95 9.69 7.08
C GLY A 80 8.20 9.20 6.35
N ARG A 81 8.98 8.27 6.92
CA ARG A 81 10.11 7.66 6.21
C ARG A 81 9.60 6.82 5.04
N ILE A 82 10.11 7.07 3.84
CA ILE A 82 9.82 6.31 2.63
C ILE A 82 11.02 5.40 2.33
N LEU A 83 10.73 4.11 2.13
CA LEU A 83 11.67 3.10 1.65
C LEU A 83 11.22 2.63 0.29
N ALA A 84 12.08 2.67 -0.71
CA ALA A 84 11.65 2.32 -2.06
C ALA A 84 12.75 1.84 -2.99
N ASP A 85 12.29 1.24 -4.08
CA ASP A 85 12.97 1.21 -5.37
C ASP A 85 12.26 2.13 -6.39
N SER A 86 12.82 2.28 -7.59
CA SER A 86 12.48 3.39 -8.49
C SER A 86 11.04 3.36 -9.05
N ALA A 87 10.51 2.20 -9.43
CA ALA A 87 9.21 2.12 -10.10
C ALA A 87 8.05 2.32 -9.13
N SER A 88 8.04 1.59 -8.01
CA SER A 88 6.98 1.70 -7.00
C SER A 88 7.00 3.04 -6.26
N LEU A 89 8.16 3.72 -6.18
CA LEU A 89 8.26 5.06 -5.58
C LEU A 89 7.38 6.09 -6.29
N THR A 90 7.33 6.03 -7.62
CA THR A 90 6.52 6.97 -8.42
C THR A 90 5.04 6.79 -8.12
N VAL A 91 4.58 5.54 -8.02
CA VAL A 91 3.18 5.22 -7.66
C VAL A 91 2.87 5.72 -6.25
N LEU A 92 3.74 5.41 -5.28
CA LEU A 92 3.55 5.84 -3.89
C LEU A 92 3.50 7.37 -3.76
N ARG A 93 4.36 8.11 -4.45
CA ARG A 93 4.32 9.58 -4.47
C ARG A 93 3.04 10.11 -5.09
N GLY A 94 2.56 9.50 -6.17
CA GLY A 94 1.29 9.85 -6.79
C GLY A 94 0.11 9.66 -5.83
N TRP A 95 0.11 8.56 -5.07
CA TRP A 95 -0.88 8.31 -4.02
C TRP A 95 -0.83 9.35 -2.90
N LEU A 96 0.35 9.65 -2.39
CA LEU A 96 0.51 10.66 -1.34
C LEU A 96 0.05 12.04 -1.83
N ALA A 97 0.40 12.44 -3.05
CA ALA A 97 -0.05 13.70 -3.63
C ALA A 97 -1.58 13.74 -3.82
N ALA A 98 -2.20 12.65 -4.29
CA ALA A 98 -3.64 12.58 -4.46
C ALA A 98 -4.41 12.56 -3.12
N TRP A 99 -3.83 11.96 -2.07
CA TRP A 99 -4.38 12.02 -0.72
C TRP A 99 -4.35 13.45 -0.15
N GLU A 100 -3.26 14.19 -0.37
CA GLU A 100 -3.16 15.61 -0.04
C GLU A 100 -4.20 16.45 -0.79
N ASP A 101 -4.28 16.28 -2.11
CA ASP A 101 -5.21 17.01 -2.99
C ASP A 101 -6.69 16.74 -2.62
N ALA A 102 -6.99 15.51 -2.19
CA ALA A 102 -8.32 15.14 -1.68
C ALA A 102 -8.66 15.75 -0.31
N GLY A 103 -7.75 16.54 0.28
CA GLY A 103 -7.93 17.21 1.57
C GLY A 103 -7.78 16.28 2.76
N ARG A 104 -6.98 15.20 2.65
CA ARG A 104 -6.70 14.24 3.72
C ARG A 104 -7.98 13.73 4.40
N PRO A 105 -8.89 13.08 3.65
CA PRO A 105 -10.23 12.76 4.14
C PRO A 105 -10.18 11.92 5.42
N ALA A 106 -11.02 12.29 6.39
CA ALA A 106 -11.14 11.52 7.63
C ALA A 106 -11.70 10.12 7.34
N PRO A 107 -11.35 9.10 8.14
CA PRO A 107 -11.92 7.75 8.03
C PRO A 107 -13.45 7.72 7.94
N ASP A 108 -14.12 8.56 8.71
CA ASP A 108 -15.59 8.61 8.80
C ASP A 108 -16.26 9.18 7.54
N SER A 109 -15.47 9.69 6.59
CA SER A 109 -15.97 10.09 5.27
C SER A 109 -16.17 8.92 4.29
N TYR A 110 -15.76 7.70 4.67
CA TYR A 110 -15.92 6.49 3.88
C TYR A 110 -17.04 5.61 4.43
N THR A 111 -17.90 5.12 3.55
CA THR A 111 -18.95 4.16 3.88
C THR A 111 -18.48 2.75 3.49
N PRO A 112 -18.38 1.80 4.44
CA PRO A 112 -18.11 0.41 4.11
C PRO A 112 -19.34 -0.24 3.46
N ALA A 113 -19.12 -0.94 2.34
CA ALA A 113 -20.12 -1.70 1.63
C ALA A 113 -19.60 -3.12 1.36
N LEU A 114 -20.52 -4.10 1.30
CA LEU A 114 -20.21 -5.46 0.88
C LEU A 114 -20.76 -5.64 -0.53
N ASP A 115 -19.87 -5.87 -1.49
CA ASP A 115 -20.24 -6.18 -2.87
C ASP A 115 -20.14 -7.69 -3.10
N PRO A 116 -21.13 -8.32 -3.75
CA PRO A 116 -20.99 -9.71 -4.17
C PRO A 116 -19.83 -9.81 -5.18
N GLY A 117 -18.77 -10.53 -4.81
CA GLY A 117 -17.63 -10.79 -5.69
C GLY A 117 -18.05 -11.77 -6.79
N MET A 118 -18.24 -11.25 -8.00
CA MET A 118 -18.67 -12.04 -9.17
C MET A 118 -17.50 -12.47 -10.07
N ASP A 119 -16.29 -11.95 -9.80
CA ASP A 119 -15.09 -12.15 -10.64
C ASP A 119 -14.24 -13.37 -10.26
N SER A 120 -14.56 -14.07 -9.16
CA SER A 120 -13.88 -15.32 -8.78
C SER A 120 -14.77 -16.54 -9.01
N ASP A 121 -14.16 -17.66 -9.44
CA ASP A 121 -14.79 -18.98 -9.51
C ASP A 121 -15.34 -19.48 -8.15
N VAL A 122 -15.06 -18.74 -7.07
CA VAL A 122 -15.61 -18.92 -5.74
C VAL A 122 -16.55 -17.75 -5.43
N PRO A 123 -17.84 -17.99 -5.13
CA PRO A 123 -18.75 -16.94 -4.67
C PRO A 123 -18.23 -16.31 -3.38
N GLY A 124 -18.07 -14.99 -3.37
CA GLY A 124 -17.51 -14.24 -2.24
C GLY A 124 -18.20 -12.90 -1.99
N TRP A 125 -17.80 -12.23 -0.93
CA TRP A 125 -18.16 -10.83 -0.65
C TRP A 125 -16.88 -10.01 -0.57
N ASP A 126 -16.80 -8.97 -1.38
CA ASP A 126 -15.72 -7.98 -1.35
C ASP A 126 -16.12 -6.83 -0.43
N LEU A 127 -15.28 -6.52 0.55
CA LEU A 127 -15.43 -5.30 1.34
C LEU A 127 -14.89 -4.12 0.53
N ARG A 128 -15.76 -3.17 0.21
CA ARG A 128 -15.38 -1.92 -0.45
C ARG A 128 -15.60 -0.74 0.48
N LEU A 129 -14.72 0.26 0.35
CA LEU A 129 -14.89 1.56 0.97
C LEU A 129 -15.20 2.54 -0.14
N THR A 130 -16.41 3.09 -0.14
CA THR A 130 -16.80 4.15 -1.07
C THR A 130 -16.90 5.47 -0.33
N ARG A 131 -16.68 6.55 -1.06
CA ARG A 131 -16.86 7.91 -0.58
C ARG A 131 -18.05 8.53 -1.30
#